data_AF-A0A819X7G9-F1
#
_entry.id   AF-A0A819X7G9-F1
#
_cell.length_a   1.000
_cell.length_b   1.000
_cell.length_c   1.000
_cell.angle_alpha   90.00
_cell.angle_beta   90.00
_cell.angle_gamma   90.00
#
_symmetry.space_group_name_H-M   'P 1'
#
loop_
_entity.id
_entity.type
_entity.pdbx_description
1 polymer ?
#
loop_
_entity_poly.entity_id
_entity_poly.type
_entity_poly.pdbx_seq_one_letter_code
_entity_poly.pdbx_strand_id
1 'polypeptide(L)' 'MSSRRYLIGRSVLLDGRTDKGTAFSIEERQALRIHGLLPPSIATIELQVERFMETL' A
#
# COMPACT_ATOMS: atom_id res chain seq x y z
N MET A 1 -15.03 18.57 -4.49
CA MET A 1 -13.64 19.06 -4.69
C MET A 1 -12.80 18.53 -3.53
N SER A 2 -12.26 17.31 -3.66
CA SER A 2 -11.42 16.77 -2.58
C SER A 2 -10.08 17.49 -2.62
N SER A 3 -9.85 18.37 -1.64
CA SER A 3 -8.57 19.03 -1.40
C SER A 3 -7.44 18.01 -1.47
N ARG A 4 -6.27 18.42 -2.01
CA ARG A 4 -4.98 17.72 -1.84
C ARG A 4 -4.67 17.61 -0.35
N ARG A 5 -5.31 16.68 0.35
CA ARG A 5 -4.88 16.21 1.66
C ARG A 5 -3.65 15.37 1.39
N TYR A 6 -2.53 15.74 2.01
CA TYR A 6 -1.30 14.96 1.94
C TYR A 6 -1.62 13.52 2.39
N LEU A 7 -1.65 12.59 1.43
CA LEU A 7 -1.84 11.16 1.66
C LEU A 7 -0.51 10.62 2.19
N ILE A 8 -0.32 10.70 3.51
CA ILE A 8 0.84 10.18 4.23
C ILE A 8 0.38 9.40 5.46
N GLY A 9 1.22 8.48 5.92
CA GLY A 9 0.91 7.61 7.05
C GLY A 9 -0.33 6.77 6.77
N ARG A 10 -1.14 6.55 7.80
CA ARG A 10 -2.29 5.64 7.73
C ARG A 10 -3.33 6.05 6.70
N SER A 11 -3.43 7.32 6.30
CA SER A 11 -4.43 7.76 5.31
C SER A 11 -4.18 7.19 3.91
N VAL A 12 -2.91 6.89 3.56
CA VAL A 12 -2.56 6.22 2.29
C VAL A 12 -3.19 4.84 2.22
N LEU A 13 -3.16 4.12 3.34
CA LEU A 13 -3.61 2.73 3.44
C LEU A 13 -5.14 2.60 3.56
N LEU A 14 -5.85 3.72 3.78
CA LEU A 14 -7.31 3.75 3.92
C LEU A 14 -8.03 4.20 2.65
N ASP A 15 -7.29 4.72 1.67
CA ASP A 15 -7.84 5.13 0.38
C ASP A 15 -7.57 4.05 -0.67
N GLY A 16 -8.62 3.38 -1.13
CA GLY A 16 -8.53 2.34 -2.15
C GLY A 16 -8.00 2.81 -3.52
N ARG A 17 -7.83 4.12 -3.72
CA ARG A 17 -7.18 4.67 -4.92
C ARG A 17 -5.66 4.75 -4.79
N THR A 18 -5.13 4.78 -3.58
CA THR A 18 -3.67 4.92 -3.34
C THR A 18 -3.05 3.72 -2.66
N ASP A 19 -3.84 2.93 -1.93
CA ASP A 19 -3.34 1.74 -1.30
C ASP A 19 -2.97 0.68 -2.35
N LYS A 20 -1.74 0.19 -2.27
CA LYS A 20 -1.25 -0.99 -3.00
C LYS A 20 -0.74 -2.08 -2.07
N GLY A 21 -1.12 -2.01 -0.78
CA GLY A 21 -0.80 -3.01 0.22
C GLY A 21 0.69 -3.30 0.32
N THR A 22 1.07 -4.57 0.30
CA THR A 22 2.49 -4.97 0.40
C THR A 22 3.33 -4.65 -0.84
N ALA A 23 2.75 -4.08 -1.90
CA ALA A 23 3.47 -3.69 -3.12
C ALA A 23 4.15 -2.32 -3.04
N PHE A 24 4.04 -1.61 -1.91
CA PHE A 24 4.94 -0.49 -1.64
C PHE A 24 6.39 -0.96 -1.48
N SER A 25 7.31 -0.32 -2.22
CA SER A 25 8.75 -0.47 -2.05
C SER A 25 9.21 0.09 -0.70
N ILE A 26 10.44 -0.19 -0.29
CA ILE A 26 10.97 0.37 0.96
C ILE A 26 11.05 1.90 0.89
N GLU A 27 11.50 2.44 -0.24
CA GLU A 27 11.66 3.86 -0.48
C GLU A 27 10.30 4.57 -0.40
N GLU A 28 9.27 4.01 -1.02
CA GLU A 28 7.91 4.54 -0.93
C GLU A 28 7.36 4.47 0.50
N ARG A 29 7.59 3.36 1.21
CA ARG A 29 7.16 3.22 2.61
C ARG A 29 7.79 4.28 3.51
N GLN A 30 9.06 4.61 3.28
CA GLN A 30 9.77 5.65 4.02
C GLN A 30 9.25 7.05 3.64
N ALA A 31 9.14 7.34 2.34
CA ALA A 31 8.66 8.64 1.84
C ALA A 31 7.23 8.95 2.30
N LEU A 32 6.37 7.94 2.31
CA LEU A 32 4.96 8.05 2.72
C LEU A 32 4.76 7.87 4.23
N ARG A 33 5.82 7.61 5.02
CA ARG A 33 5.75 7.38 6.48
C ARG A 33 4.83 6.23 6.89
N ILE A 34 4.87 5.15 6.12
CA ILE A 34 4.13 3.90 6.38
C ILE A 34 5.07 2.71 6.65
N HIS A 35 6.39 2.94 6.69
CA HIS A 35 7.34 1.93 7.12
C HIS A 35 7.03 1.47 8.56
N GLY A 36 6.92 0.15 8.77
CA GLY A 36 6.46 -0.45 10.02
C GLY A 36 4.94 -0.60 10.17
N LEU A 37 4.12 0.00 9.30
CA LEU A 37 2.66 -0.18 9.29
C LEU A 37 2.19 -1.35 8.41
N LEU A 38 3.06 -1.85 7.54
CA LEU A 38 2.83 -2.98 6.65
C LEU A 38 3.75 -4.15 7.05
N PRO A 39 3.37 -5.41 6.78
CA PRO A 39 4.28 -6.55 6.89
C PRO A 39 5.59 -6.28 6.12
N PRO A 40 6.75 -6.80 6.60
CA PRO A 40 8.05 -6.46 6.02
C PRO A 40 8.23 -6.97 4.58
N SER A 41 7.47 -8.00 4.17
CA SER A 41 7.50 -8.52 2.80
C SER A 41 7.04 -7.48 1.79
N ILE A 42 7.74 -7.41 0.65
CA ILE A 42 7.31 -6.68 -0.54
C ILE A 42 6.82 -7.72 -1.55
N ALA A 43 5.58 -7.60 -1.99
CA ALA A 43 4.97 -8.48 -2.99
C ALA A 43 4.66 -7.69 -4.26
N THR A 44 4.80 -8.30 -5.43
CA THR A 44 4.34 -7.68 -6.68
C THR A 44 2.80 -7.67 -6.71
N ILE A 45 2.23 -6.80 -7.55
CA ILE A 45 0.77 -6.77 -7.74
C ILE A 45 0.28 -8.10 -8.31
N GLU A 46 1.05 -8.71 -9.22
CA GLU A 46 0.71 -9.98 -9.84
C GLU A 46 0.61 -11.11 -8.80
N LEU A 47 1.56 -11.17 -7.86
CA LEU A 47 1.53 -12.16 -6.78
C LEU A 47 0.35 -11.92 -5.81
N GLN A 48 -0.01 -10.67 -5.57
CA GLN A 48 -1.19 -10.35 -4.75
C GLN A 48 -2.48 -10.80 -5.44
N VAL A 49 -2.59 -10.60 -6.77
CA VAL A 49 -3.72 -11.09 -7.56
C VAL A 49 -3.78 -12.61 -7.53
N GLU A 50 -2.66 -13.30 -7.79
CA GLU A 50 -2.59 -14.77 -7.75
C GLU A 50 -3.10 -15.32 -6.41
N ARG A 51 -2.55 -14.83 -5.29
CA ARG A 51 -3.00 -15.23 -3.93
C ARG A 51 -4.47 -14.95 -3.69
N PHE A 52 -4.99 -13.83 -4.19
CA PHE A 52 -6.41 -13.51 -4.04
C PHE A 52 -7.27 -14.52 -4.83
N MET A 53 -6.88 -14.84 -6.07
CA MET A 53 -7.60 -15.80 -6.91
C MET A 53 -7.59 -17.22 -6.33
N GLU A 54 -6.53 -17.62 -5.62
CA GLU A 54 -6.47 -18.91 -4.90
C GLU A 54 -7.46 -19.00 -3.73
N THR A 55 -7.87 -17.86 -3.17
CA THR A 55 -8.78 -17.80 -2.00
C THR A 55 -10.24 -17.55 -2.37
N LEU A 56 -10.54 -17.30 -3.65
CA LEU A 56 -11.91 -17.16 -4.18
C LEU A 56 -12.58 -18.53 -4.33
#